data_AF-A0A2P4YQU1-F1
#
_entry.id   AF-A0A2P4YQU1-F1
#
_cell.length_a   1.000
_cell.length_b   1.000
_cell.length_c   1.000
_cell.angle_alpha   90.00
_cell.angle_beta   90.00
_cell.angle_gamma   90.00
#
_symmetry.space_group_name_H-M   'P 1'
#
loop_
_entity.id
_entity.type
_entity.pdbx_description
1 polymer ?
#
loop_
_entity_poly.entity_id
_entity_poly.type
_entity_poly.pdbx_seq_one_letter_code
_entity_poly.pdbx_strand_id
1 'polypeptide(L)'
;MLKQLAFVSALFQTSIISRAAGHGNIYDPKPEGKGGDYTYYFGGPAGSIDMPELVGKSTYGEYYKGVDTWFSKNNVDSVKDFVTTYMPDVAECGNTKKKGTPQPLPSDGYVKHDTLGSSHPGPCEIWCDNTRVFHDVNCAGKYAGQVPTEIPIDHL
;
A
#
# COMPACT_ATOMS: atom_id res chain seq x y z
N MET A 1 52.16 -37.78 15.43
CA MET A 1 51.69 -36.39 15.56
C MET A 1 50.70 -36.13 14.42
N LEU A 2 49.40 -36.20 14.70
CA LEU A 2 48.34 -36.01 13.70
C LEU A 2 47.88 -34.54 13.79
N LYS A 3 48.12 -33.75 12.75
CA LYS A 3 47.67 -32.35 12.67
C LYS A 3 46.16 -32.35 12.43
N GLN A 4 45.37 -31.87 13.39
CA GLN A 4 43.96 -31.56 13.18
C GLN A 4 43.86 -30.33 12.26
N LEU A 5 43.30 -30.50 11.06
CA LEU A 5 42.82 -29.37 10.27
C LEU A 5 41.45 -28.96 10.81
N ALA A 6 41.37 -27.78 11.40
CA ALA A 6 40.10 -27.13 11.71
C ALA A 6 39.49 -26.58 10.42
N PHE A 7 38.37 -27.17 9.98
CA PHE A 7 37.54 -26.58 8.94
C PHE A 7 36.73 -25.43 9.56
N VAL A 8 37.05 -24.19 9.18
CA VAL A 8 36.22 -23.03 9.49
C VAL A 8 35.13 -22.95 8.42
N SER A 9 33.91 -23.36 8.77
CA SER A 9 32.74 -23.20 7.91
C SER A 9 32.29 -21.74 7.94
N ALA A 10 32.58 -20.99 6.88
CA ALA A 10 31.99 -19.67 6.67
C ALA A 10 30.51 -19.83 6.28
N LEU A 11 29.60 -19.47 7.18
CA LEU A 11 28.17 -19.34 6.89
C LEU A 11 27.97 -18.05 6.09
N PHE A 12 27.79 -18.18 4.78
CA PHE A 12 27.27 -17.09 3.95
C PHE A 12 25.77 -16.97 4.21
N GLN A 13 25.35 -15.97 4.99
CA GLN A 13 23.95 -15.56 5.03
C GLN A 13 23.61 -14.90 3.69
N THR A 14 23.00 -15.65 2.78
CA THR A 14 22.34 -15.08 1.60
C THR A 14 21.09 -14.34 2.06
N SER A 15 21.16 -13.02 2.16
CA SER A 15 19.98 -12.18 2.36
C SER A 15 19.06 -12.33 1.15
N ILE A 16 17.92 -12.99 1.32
CA ILE A 16 16.88 -13.06 0.29
C ILE A 16 16.27 -11.66 0.19
N ILE A 17 16.55 -10.95 -0.90
CA ILE A 17 15.91 -9.66 -1.19
C ILE A 17 14.53 -9.99 -1.76
N SER A 18 13.49 -9.81 -0.96
CA SER A 18 12.10 -9.91 -1.43
C SER A 18 11.84 -8.87 -2.52
N ARG A 19 11.15 -9.29 -3.58
CA ARG A 19 10.81 -8.43 -4.73
C ARG A 19 9.31 -8.51 -5.01
N ALA A 20 8.70 -7.38 -5.33
CA ALA A 20 7.28 -7.28 -5.64
C ALA A 20 7.03 -6.46 -6.91
N ALA A 21 6.03 -6.85 -7.69
CA ALA A 21 5.47 -5.96 -8.70
C ALA A 21 4.54 -4.97 -7.98
N GLY A 22 5.02 -3.74 -7.76
CA GLY A 22 4.26 -2.71 -7.06
C GLY A 22 3.06 -2.21 -7.87
N HIS A 23 2.01 -1.78 -7.16
CA HIS A 23 0.82 -1.14 -7.70
C HIS A 23 0.41 0.04 -6.81
N GLY A 24 -0.37 0.97 -7.36
CA GLY A 24 -0.81 2.17 -6.63
C GLY A 24 0.21 3.31 -6.65
N ASN A 25 -0.12 4.42 -5.99
CA ASN A 25 0.72 5.63 -5.95
C ASN A 25 1.86 5.46 -4.92
N ILE A 26 2.80 4.59 -5.24
CA ILE A 26 3.98 4.33 -4.41
C ILE A 26 5.22 4.95 -5.08
N TYR A 27 6.00 5.69 -4.29
CA TYR A 27 7.26 6.28 -4.71
C TYR A 27 8.42 5.27 -4.59
N ASP A 28 8.46 4.49 -3.51
CA ASP A 28 9.47 3.46 -3.24
C ASP A 28 8.84 2.25 -2.53
N PRO A 29 8.84 1.03 -3.12
CA PRO A 29 9.42 0.68 -4.40
C PRO A 29 8.60 1.22 -5.58
N LYS A 30 9.28 1.87 -6.53
CA LYS A 30 8.62 2.54 -7.67
C LYS A 30 7.95 1.53 -8.62
N PRO A 31 6.62 1.58 -8.83
CA PRO A 31 5.94 0.67 -9.74
C PRO A 31 6.19 1.06 -11.20
N GLU A 32 5.92 0.10 -12.10
CA GLU A 32 6.01 0.33 -13.55
C GLU A 32 4.66 0.84 -14.10
N GLY A 33 4.71 1.98 -14.77
CA GLY A 33 3.55 2.63 -15.36
C GLY A 33 2.97 1.99 -16.61
N LYS A 34 1.65 2.08 -16.79
CA LYS A 34 0.96 1.69 -18.02
C LYS A 34 0.92 2.86 -19.01
N GLY A 35 1.98 3.01 -19.81
CA GLY A 35 2.02 4.01 -20.89
C GLY A 35 2.25 5.44 -20.41
N GLY A 36 1.89 6.43 -21.25
CA GLY A 36 2.10 7.86 -20.99
C GLY A 36 1.34 8.39 -19.77
N ASP A 37 0.21 7.77 -19.43
CA ASP A 37 -0.70 8.16 -18.35
C ASP A 37 -0.11 7.96 -16.95
N TYR A 38 0.92 7.12 -16.82
CA TYR A 38 1.63 6.98 -15.55
C TYR A 38 2.42 8.24 -15.17
N THR A 39 2.84 9.02 -16.16
CA THR A 39 3.49 10.33 -15.92
C THR A 39 2.53 11.31 -15.24
N TYR A 40 1.22 11.11 -15.43
CA TYR A 40 0.14 11.89 -14.82
C TYR A 40 -0.51 11.17 -13.62
N TYR A 41 0.09 10.08 -13.12
CA TYR A 41 -0.49 9.25 -12.06
C TYR A 41 -0.58 9.92 -10.69
N PHE A 42 -0.12 11.18 -10.59
CA PHE A 42 -0.58 12.14 -9.62
C PHE A 42 -2.07 12.45 -9.86
N GLY A 43 -2.98 11.57 -9.42
CA GLY A 43 -4.41 11.90 -9.28
C GLY A 43 -5.43 11.04 -10.03
N GLY A 44 -5.10 9.87 -10.57
CA GLY A 44 -6.14 9.00 -11.14
C GLY A 44 -5.69 7.64 -11.67
N PRO A 45 -6.60 6.65 -11.80
CA PRO A 45 -7.92 6.62 -11.16
C PRO A 45 -7.75 6.41 -9.66
N ALA A 46 -8.29 7.34 -8.88
CA ALA A 46 -8.49 7.19 -7.44
C ALA A 46 -9.97 6.86 -7.24
N GLY A 47 -10.27 5.77 -6.53
CA GLY A 47 -11.62 5.49 -6.06
C GLY A 47 -11.94 6.41 -4.88
N SER A 48 -13.12 7.01 -4.88
CA SER A 48 -13.60 7.81 -3.74
C SER A 48 -14.65 7.02 -2.98
N ILE A 49 -14.47 6.86 -1.67
CA ILE A 49 -15.53 6.33 -0.80
C ILE A 49 -16.55 7.45 -0.57
N ASP A 50 -17.50 7.64 -1.48
CA ASP A 50 -18.48 8.74 -1.48
C ASP A 50 -19.94 8.25 -1.42
N MET A 51 -20.15 7.03 -0.93
CA MET A 51 -21.49 6.45 -0.78
C MET A 51 -22.34 7.24 0.22
N PRO A 52 -23.54 7.75 -0.16
CA PRO A 52 -24.39 8.55 0.74
C PRO A 52 -24.71 7.85 2.07
N GLU A 53 -24.84 6.52 2.05
CA GLU A 53 -25.12 5.69 3.23
C GLU A 53 -23.94 5.61 4.21
N LEU A 54 -22.72 5.83 3.73
CA LEU A 54 -21.48 5.83 4.53
C LEU A 54 -21.14 7.24 4.99
N VAL A 55 -21.15 8.21 4.06
CA VAL A 55 -20.66 9.57 4.33
C VAL A 55 -21.73 10.47 4.94
N GLY A 56 -23.01 10.22 4.68
CA GLY A 56 -24.12 11.02 5.19
C GLY A 56 -23.98 12.50 4.88
N LYS A 57 -23.90 13.34 5.94
CA LYS A 57 -23.70 14.80 5.84
C LYS A 57 -22.24 15.24 6.12
N SER A 58 -21.31 14.29 6.17
CA SER A 58 -19.90 14.57 6.49
C SER A 58 -19.24 15.37 5.37
N THR A 59 -18.18 16.10 5.71
CA THR A 59 -17.31 16.72 4.70
C THR A 59 -16.28 15.70 4.18
N TYR A 60 -15.68 15.94 3.00
CA TYR A 60 -14.69 15.02 2.41
C TYR A 60 -13.59 14.60 3.39
N GLY A 61 -13.05 15.56 4.17
CA GLY A 61 -12.04 15.30 5.19
C GLY A 61 -12.49 14.45 6.37
N GLU A 62 -13.79 14.14 6.48
CA GLU A 62 -14.41 13.41 7.58
C GLU A 62 -15.06 12.09 7.14
N TYR A 63 -15.04 11.74 5.84
CA TYR A 63 -15.65 10.52 5.33
C TYR A 63 -15.16 9.26 6.08
N TYR A 64 -13.90 9.25 6.51
CA TYR A 64 -13.30 8.17 7.28
C TYR A 64 -14.06 7.82 8.57
N LYS A 65 -14.74 8.79 9.20
CA LYS A 65 -15.42 8.60 10.49
C LYS A 65 -16.56 7.58 10.42
N GLY A 66 -17.19 7.44 9.26
CA GLY A 66 -18.29 6.51 9.04
C GLY A 66 -17.86 5.12 8.56
N VAL A 67 -16.62 4.98 8.08
CA VAL A 67 -16.13 3.78 7.38
C VAL A 67 -16.24 2.55 8.28
N ASP A 68 -15.63 2.54 9.45
CA ASP A 68 -15.57 1.33 10.30
C ASP A 68 -16.96 0.85 10.74
N THR A 69 -17.85 1.81 11.04
CA THR A 69 -19.25 1.51 11.39
C THR A 69 -19.98 0.88 10.22
N TRP A 70 -19.81 1.44 9.02
CA TRP A 70 -20.43 0.93 7.81
C TRP A 70 -19.85 -0.43 7.42
N PHE A 71 -18.53 -0.60 7.49
CA PHE A 71 -17.82 -1.85 7.20
C PHE A 71 -18.31 -2.97 8.11
N SER A 72 -18.36 -2.71 9.43
CA SER A 72 -18.85 -3.67 10.42
C SER A 72 -20.32 -4.05 10.17
N LYS A 73 -21.17 -3.09 9.83
CA LYS A 73 -22.60 -3.31 9.56
C LYS A 73 -22.85 -4.14 8.29
N ASN A 74 -21.98 -4.02 7.30
CA ASN A 74 -22.14 -4.65 5.98
C ASN A 74 -21.21 -5.84 5.78
N ASN A 75 -20.53 -6.31 6.83
CA ASN A 75 -19.58 -7.42 6.79
C ASN A 75 -18.48 -7.23 5.74
N VAL A 76 -17.88 -6.03 5.73
CA VAL A 76 -16.75 -5.68 4.86
C VAL A 76 -15.47 -5.66 5.69
N ASP A 77 -14.51 -6.51 5.36
CA ASP A 77 -13.36 -6.79 6.22
C ASP A 77 -12.17 -5.83 6.01
N SER A 78 -12.10 -5.18 4.85
CA SER A 78 -10.96 -4.36 4.45
C SER A 78 -11.30 -3.33 3.37
N VAL A 79 -10.41 -2.36 3.17
CA VAL A 79 -10.51 -1.42 2.03
C VAL A 79 -10.40 -2.17 0.71
N LYS A 80 -9.52 -3.19 0.63
CA LYS A 80 -9.44 -4.09 -0.52
C LYS A 80 -10.79 -4.73 -0.84
N ASP A 81 -11.46 -5.32 0.16
CA ASP A 81 -12.77 -5.95 0.02
C ASP A 81 -13.84 -4.94 -0.43
N PHE A 82 -13.85 -3.76 0.19
CA PHE A 82 -14.73 -2.67 -0.21
C PHE A 82 -14.57 -2.29 -1.69
N VAL A 83 -13.33 -2.06 -2.14
CA VAL A 83 -13.06 -1.69 -3.54
C VAL A 83 -13.50 -2.80 -4.49
N THR A 84 -13.17 -4.07 -4.18
CA THR A 84 -13.54 -5.18 -5.06
C THR A 84 -15.04 -5.45 -5.13
N THR A 85 -15.78 -5.13 -4.07
CA THR A 85 -17.21 -5.42 -3.95
C THR A 85 -18.08 -4.26 -4.45
N TYR A 86 -17.72 -3.01 -4.12
CA TYR A 86 -18.56 -1.83 -4.35
C TYR A 86 -18.03 -0.88 -5.42
N MET A 87 -16.81 -1.08 -5.92
CA MET A 87 -16.19 -0.20 -6.94
C MET A 87 -15.76 -0.99 -8.19
N PRO A 88 -16.70 -1.62 -8.93
CA PRO A 88 -16.37 -2.49 -10.06
C PRO A 88 -15.66 -1.78 -11.22
N ASP A 89 -15.80 -0.46 -11.32
CA ASP A 89 -15.17 0.36 -12.36
C ASP A 89 -13.73 0.75 -12.04
N VAL A 90 -13.25 0.49 -10.81
CA VAL A 90 -11.86 0.74 -10.42
C VAL A 90 -10.99 -0.40 -10.94
N ALA A 91 -10.04 -0.08 -11.81
CA ALA A 91 -9.08 -1.05 -12.31
C ALA A 91 -8.21 -1.59 -11.16
N GLU A 92 -8.06 -2.91 -11.09
CA GLU A 92 -7.26 -3.64 -10.06
C GLU A 92 -5.88 -3.04 -9.80
N CYS A 93 -5.19 -2.55 -10.84
CA CYS A 93 -3.85 -1.98 -10.74
C CYS A 93 -3.79 -0.46 -11.01
N GLY A 94 -4.93 0.24 -11.08
CA GLY A 94 -4.99 1.64 -11.52
C GLY A 94 -4.26 1.84 -12.87
N ASN A 95 -3.35 2.82 -12.94
CA ASN A 95 -2.50 3.05 -14.12
C ASN A 95 -1.13 2.37 -14.03
N THR A 96 -0.92 1.43 -13.10
CA THR A 96 0.29 0.61 -13.07
C THR A 96 0.11 -0.65 -13.92
N LYS A 97 1.20 -1.22 -14.43
CA LYS A 97 1.14 -2.49 -15.18
C LYS A 97 0.90 -3.65 -14.22
N LYS A 98 -0.16 -4.44 -14.46
CA LYS A 98 -0.43 -5.69 -13.71
C LYS A 98 0.76 -6.65 -13.64
N LYS A 99 1.56 -6.70 -14.72
CA LYS A 99 2.80 -7.49 -14.79
C LYS A 99 4.01 -6.58 -15.01
N GLY A 100 4.17 -5.60 -14.10
CA GLY A 100 5.36 -4.75 -14.09
C GLY A 100 6.62 -5.50 -13.65
N THR A 101 7.78 -4.89 -13.89
CA THR A 101 9.08 -5.42 -13.46
C THR A 101 9.19 -5.40 -11.93
N PRO A 102 9.35 -6.55 -11.24
CA PRO A 102 9.44 -6.59 -9.79
C PRO A 102 10.60 -5.76 -9.26
N GLN A 103 10.34 -4.91 -8.28
CA GLN A 103 11.35 -4.09 -7.59
C GLN A 103 11.72 -4.73 -6.24
N PRO A 104 12.96 -4.54 -5.76
CA PRO A 104 13.32 -4.92 -4.41
C PRO A 104 12.46 -4.14 -3.40
N LEU A 105 12.05 -4.80 -2.32
CA LEU A 105 11.41 -4.10 -1.21
C LEU A 105 12.46 -3.25 -0.46
N PRO A 106 12.07 -2.06 0.05
CA PRO A 106 12.97 -1.19 0.80
C PRO A 106 13.56 -1.92 2.03
N SER A 107 14.88 -1.89 2.17
CA SER A 107 15.59 -2.58 3.26
C SER A 107 15.40 -1.92 4.62
N ASP A 108 14.90 -0.68 4.65
CA ASP A 108 14.53 0.04 5.87
C ASP A 108 13.16 -0.38 6.41
N GLY A 109 12.40 -1.19 5.66
CA GLY A 109 11.09 -1.68 6.05
C GLY A 109 9.94 -0.70 5.79
N TYR A 110 10.17 0.37 5.03
CA TYR A 110 9.16 1.39 4.76
C TYR A 110 8.85 1.53 3.26
N VAL A 111 7.58 1.44 2.91
CA VAL A 111 7.09 1.91 1.61
C VAL A 111 6.93 3.42 1.67
N LYS A 112 7.35 4.13 0.62
CA LYS A 112 7.24 5.59 0.53
C LYS A 112 6.12 5.99 -0.40
N HIS A 113 5.22 6.85 0.06
CA HIS A 113 4.19 7.51 -0.74
C HIS A 113 4.46 9.01 -0.77
N ASP A 114 4.25 9.66 -1.91
CA ASP A 114 4.59 11.08 -2.10
C ASP A 114 3.78 12.07 -1.22
N THR A 115 2.48 11.89 -1.09
CA THR A 115 1.52 12.90 -0.61
C THR A 115 0.42 12.34 0.29
N LEU A 116 0.49 11.06 0.69
CA LEU A 116 -0.58 10.38 1.46
C LEU A 116 -1.02 11.19 2.70
N GLY A 117 -0.06 11.72 3.45
CA GLY A 117 -0.27 12.56 4.63
C GLY A 117 -0.92 13.93 4.37
N SER A 118 -1.16 14.29 3.11
CA SER A 118 -1.69 15.60 2.69
C SER A 118 -2.89 15.53 1.74
N SER A 119 -3.11 14.40 1.06
CA SER A 119 -4.07 14.29 -0.05
C SER A 119 -5.15 13.21 0.13
N HIS A 120 -5.07 12.34 1.15
CA HIS A 120 -5.92 11.14 1.22
C HIS A 120 -6.62 10.94 2.58
N PRO A 121 -7.66 11.75 2.92
CA PRO A 121 -8.47 11.51 4.10
C PRO A 121 -9.27 10.22 3.92
N GLY A 122 -9.02 9.23 4.77
CA GLY A 122 -9.61 7.91 4.58
C GLY A 122 -8.78 6.79 5.19
N PRO A 123 -9.37 5.59 5.25
CA PRO A 123 -8.60 4.39 5.54
C PRO A 123 -7.59 4.15 4.41
N CYS A 124 -6.45 3.56 4.74
CA CYS A 124 -5.52 3.05 3.74
C CYS A 124 -4.91 1.74 4.19
N GLU A 125 -4.48 0.94 3.22
CA GLU A 125 -3.91 -0.38 3.43
C GLU A 125 -2.73 -0.58 2.48
N ILE A 126 -1.74 -1.35 2.94
CA ILE A 126 -0.72 -1.95 2.06
C ILE A 126 -0.92 -3.45 2.10
N TRP A 127 -0.83 -4.07 0.93
CA TRP A 127 -0.95 -5.50 0.75
C TRP A 127 0.28 -6.05 0.04
N CYS A 128 0.80 -7.16 0.55
CA CYS A 128 1.70 -8.03 -0.17
C CYS A 128 0.91 -9.29 -0.55
N ASP A 129 0.57 -9.43 -1.83
CA ASP A 129 -0.32 -10.47 -2.35
C ASP A 129 -1.66 -10.55 -1.58
N ASN A 130 -1.82 -11.59 -0.75
CA ASN A 130 -3.02 -11.84 0.04
C ASN A 130 -2.85 -11.47 1.52
N THR A 131 -1.71 -10.91 1.90
CA THR A 131 -1.40 -10.51 3.27
C THR A 131 -1.51 -8.99 3.37
N ARG A 132 -2.39 -8.50 4.24
CA ARG A 132 -2.42 -7.08 4.62
C ARG A 132 -1.24 -6.82 5.55
N VAL A 133 -0.34 -5.95 5.13
CA VAL A 133 0.93 -5.64 5.84
C VAL A 133 0.92 -4.26 6.49
N PHE A 134 -0.13 -3.48 6.24
CA PHE A 134 -0.40 -2.21 6.93
C PHE A 134 -1.89 -1.88 6.83
N HIS A 135 -2.43 -1.25 7.87
CA HIS A 135 -3.75 -0.64 7.86
C HIS A 135 -3.79 0.57 8.79
N ASP A 136 -4.49 1.63 8.37
CA ASP A 136 -4.93 2.70 9.25
C ASP A 136 -6.27 3.25 8.79
N VAL A 137 -7.05 3.81 9.71
CA VAL A 137 -8.39 4.35 9.45
C VAL A 137 -8.34 5.80 8.95
N ASN A 138 -7.25 6.55 9.19
CA ASN A 138 -7.10 7.93 8.76
C ASN A 138 -5.65 8.26 8.42
N CYS A 139 -5.22 7.88 7.21
CA CYS A 139 -3.83 8.04 6.79
C CYS A 139 -3.39 9.50 6.62
N ALA A 140 -4.28 10.39 6.17
CA ALA A 140 -4.00 11.82 6.14
C ALA A 140 -3.72 12.38 7.55
N GLY A 141 -4.48 11.93 8.56
CA GLY A 141 -4.24 12.33 9.95
C GLY A 141 -2.95 11.75 10.53
N LYS A 142 -2.73 10.45 10.34
CA LYS A 142 -1.54 9.72 10.85
C LYS A 142 -0.23 10.27 10.31
N TYR A 143 -0.20 10.60 9.03
CA TYR A 143 1.01 11.02 8.33
C TYR A 143 1.06 12.52 8.03
N ALA A 144 0.24 13.32 8.74
CA ALA A 144 0.15 14.76 8.53
C ALA A 144 1.54 15.44 8.53
N GLY A 145 1.86 16.13 7.42
CA GLY A 145 3.12 16.84 7.25
C GLY A 145 4.32 15.97 6.81
N GLN A 146 4.14 14.68 6.55
CA GLN A 146 5.21 13.80 6.08
C GLN A 146 5.28 13.74 4.54
N VAL A 147 6.41 14.17 3.99
CA VAL A 147 6.70 14.14 2.53
C VAL A 147 8.17 13.73 2.33
N PRO A 148 8.47 12.53 1.78
CA PRO A 148 7.51 11.46 1.52
C PRO A 148 6.91 10.90 2.82
N THR A 149 5.70 10.34 2.74
CA THR A 149 5.09 9.55 3.81
C THR A 149 5.76 8.18 3.87
N GLU A 150 6.30 7.81 5.02
CA GLU A 150 6.94 6.51 5.26
C GLU A 150 5.94 5.56 5.96
N ILE A 151 5.53 4.51 5.27
CA ILE A 151 4.52 3.55 5.73
C ILE A 151 5.22 2.24 6.08
N PRO A 152 5.16 1.76 7.34
CA PRO A 152 5.83 0.53 7.72
C PRO A 152 5.21 -0.67 7.02
N ILE A 153 6.04 -1.66 6.72
CA ILE A 153 5.60 -3.00 6.32
C ILE A 153 5.71 -3.88 7.56
N ASP A 154 4.60 -4.14 8.22
CA ASP A 154 4.61 -4.79 9.55
C ASP A 154 5.10 -6.24 9.47
N HIS A 155 4.93 -6.91 8.32
CA HIS A 155 5.30 -8.31 8.09
C HIS A 155 5.72 -8.58 6.63
N LEU A 156 6.90 -9.15 6.40
CA LEU A 156 7.36 -9.72 5.12
C LEU A 156 7.85 -11.16 5.31
#